data_AF-A0A2K8L0Y8-F1
#
_entry.id   AF-A0A2K8L0Y8-F1
#
_cell.length_a   1.000
_cell.length_b   1.000
_cell.length_c   1.000
_cell.angle_alpha   90.00
_cell.angle_beta   90.00
_cell.angle_gamma   90.00
#
_symmetry.space_group_name_H-M   'P 1'
#
loop_
_entity.id
_entity.type
_entity.pdbx_description
1 polymer ?
#
loop_
_entity_poly.entity_id
_entity_poly.type
_entity_poly.pdbx_seq_one_letter_code
_entity_poly.pdbx_strand_id
1 'polypeptide(L)'
;MDRNYSDEQLLRIIDQAMVYQCACPAQVASVMRELRRVHQYQLRCLNLSGTDEMVHQRISEDVRKSHEVMEACLGEVLRLEGWDMETLTMPENLKKQMREENAEGD
;
A
#
# COMPACT_ATOMS: atom_id res chain seq x y z
N MET A 1 7.34 11.69 -6.53
CA MET A 1 7.35 10.59 -5.56
C MET A 1 7.81 9.37 -6.33
N ASP A 2 8.93 8.80 -5.93
CA ASP A 2 9.46 7.57 -6.54
C ASP A 2 8.54 6.42 -6.18
N ARG A 3 8.42 5.43 -7.08
CA ARG A 3 7.45 4.35 -6.95
C ARG A 3 8.10 3.03 -7.34
N ASN A 4 8.30 2.15 -6.37
CA ASN A 4 8.72 0.77 -6.63
C ASN A 4 7.53 -0.11 -7.03
N TYR A 5 6.31 0.25 -6.60
CA TYR A 5 5.06 -0.42 -7.00
C TYR A 5 4.14 0.51 -7.79
N SER A 6 3.60 0.07 -8.91
CA SER A 6 2.56 0.78 -9.65
C SER A 6 1.22 0.77 -8.88
N ASP A 7 0.28 1.66 -9.23
CA ASP A 7 -1.06 1.64 -8.62
C ASP A 7 -1.82 0.34 -8.95
N GLU A 8 -1.57 -0.25 -10.12
CA GLU A 8 -2.10 -1.55 -10.53
C GLU A 8 -1.51 -2.70 -9.72
N GLN A 9 -0.20 -2.68 -9.44
CA GLN A 9 0.45 -3.67 -8.59
C GLN A 9 -0.08 -3.63 -7.15
N LEU A 10 -0.32 -2.44 -6.60
CA LEU A 10 -0.94 -2.30 -5.27
C LEU A 10 -2.37 -2.86 -5.25
N LEU A 11 -3.16 -2.63 -6.30
CA LEU A 11 -4.49 -3.22 -6.43
C LEU A 11 -4.44 -4.75 -6.52
N ARG A 12 -3.53 -5.30 -7.33
CA ARG A 12 -3.30 -6.75 -7.45
C ARG A 12 -2.96 -7.41 -6.10
N ILE A 13 -2.17 -6.74 -5.26
CA ILE A 13 -1.85 -7.22 -3.91
C ILE A 13 -3.11 -7.21 -3.03
N ILE A 14 -3.87 -6.11 -3.04
CA ILE A 14 -5.10 -5.95 -2.26
C ILE A 14 -6.14 -7.02 -2.65
N ASP A 15 -6.37 -7.22 -3.94
CA ASP A 15 -7.37 -8.18 -4.43
C ASP A 15 -7.05 -9.61 -4.01
N GLN A 16 -5.77 -10.01 -4.12
CA GLN A 16 -5.34 -11.33 -3.66
C GLN A 16 -5.51 -11.48 -2.15
N ALA A 17 -5.07 -10.49 -1.38
CA ALA A 17 -5.20 -10.50 0.08
C ALA A 17 -6.66 -10.59 0.56
N MET A 18 -7.61 -9.92 -0.11
CA MET A 18 -9.04 -10.02 0.22
C MET A 18 -9.61 -11.41 -0.05
N VAL A 19 -9.22 -12.07 -1.15
CA VAL A 19 -9.70 -13.42 -1.50
C VAL A 19 -9.32 -14.45 -0.44
N TYR A 20 -8.16 -14.29 0.18
CA TYR A 20 -7.64 -15.22 1.18
C TYR A 20 -7.66 -14.66 2.60
N GLN A 21 -8.37 -13.55 2.84
CA GLN A 21 -8.47 -12.87 4.15
C GLN A 21 -7.12 -12.55 4.83
N CYS A 22 -6.02 -12.55 4.08
CA CYS A 22 -4.71 -12.19 4.57
C CYS A 22 -4.57 -10.66 4.60
N ALA A 23 -4.84 -10.05 5.75
CA ALA A 23 -5.06 -8.60 5.83
C ALA A 23 -3.77 -7.76 5.74
N CYS A 24 -2.60 -8.30 6.12
CA CYS A 24 -1.38 -7.53 6.33
C CYS A 24 -0.86 -6.79 5.08
N PRO A 25 -0.58 -7.45 3.94
CA PRO A 25 -0.10 -6.76 2.74
C PRO A 25 -1.17 -5.83 2.13
N ALA A 26 -2.45 -6.19 2.23
CA ALA A 26 -3.56 -5.34 1.78
C ALA A 26 -3.65 -4.03 2.58
N GLN A 27 -3.47 -4.08 3.90
CA GLN A 27 -3.50 -2.89 4.75
C GLN A 27 -2.39 -1.92 4.37
N VAL A 28 -1.15 -2.43 4.23
CA VAL A 28 -0.01 -1.60 3.83
C VAL A 28 -0.20 -1.00 2.44
N ALA A 29 -0.59 -1.81 1.46
CA ALA A 29 -0.86 -1.35 0.10
C ALA A 29 -1.98 -0.28 0.05
N SER A 30 -3.02 -0.43 0.87
CA SER A 30 -4.11 0.53 0.97
C SER A 30 -3.63 1.88 1.52
N VAL A 31 -2.80 1.88 2.57
CA VAL A 31 -2.18 3.10 3.10
C VAL A 31 -1.32 3.78 2.04
N MET A 32 -0.52 3.03 1.28
CA MET A 32 0.28 3.61 0.18
C MET A 32 -0.59 4.31 -0.88
N ARG A 33 -1.73 3.73 -1.23
CA ARG A 33 -2.68 4.34 -2.18
C ARG A 33 -3.28 5.64 -1.63
N GLU A 34 -3.65 5.68 -0.35
CA GLU A 34 -4.14 6.91 0.29
C GLU A 34 -3.05 7.98 0.39
N LEU A 35 -1.81 7.62 0.72
CA LEU A 35 -0.68 8.57 0.70
C LEU A 35 -0.49 9.19 -0.69
N ARG A 36 -0.57 8.38 -1.76
CA ARG A 36 -0.52 8.89 -3.15
C ARG A 36 -1.67 9.85 -3.45
N ARG A 37 -2.88 9.53 -2.99
CA ARG A 37 -4.06 10.39 -3.16
C ARG A 37 -3.89 11.73 -2.42
N VAL A 38 -3.44 11.70 -1.17
CA VAL A 38 -3.19 12.92 -0.38
C VAL A 38 -2.11 13.77 -1.06
N HIS A 39 -0.98 13.17 -1.48
CA HIS A 39 0.08 13.89 -2.18
C HIS A 39 -0.44 14.57 -3.46
N GLN A 40 -1.19 13.84 -4.28
CA GLN A 40 -1.80 14.40 -5.50
C GLN A 40 -2.79 15.52 -5.20
N TYR A 41 -3.57 15.41 -4.13
CA TYR A 41 -4.46 16.47 -3.69
C TYR A 41 -3.68 17.73 -3.34
N GLN A 42 -2.61 17.63 -2.53
CA GLN A 42 -1.81 18.80 -2.15
C GLN A 42 -1.19 19.49 -3.37
N LEU A 43 -0.74 18.74 -4.38
CA LEU A 43 -0.18 19.30 -5.62
C LEU A 43 -1.22 20.00 -6.52
N ARG A 44 -2.51 19.69 -6.36
CA ARG A 44 -3.60 20.22 -7.20
C ARG A 44 -4.50 21.21 -6.46
N CYS A 45 -4.31 21.37 -5.16
CA CYS A 45 -5.11 22.27 -4.36
C CYS A 45 -4.81 23.73 -4.71
N LEU A 46 -5.77 24.62 -4.46
CA LEU A 46 -5.62 26.05 -4.73
C LEU A 46 -4.75 26.69 -3.65
N ASN A 47 -3.85 27.57 -4.08
CA ASN A 47 -3.09 28.46 -3.20
C ASN A 47 -3.72 29.85 -3.25
N LEU A 48 -4.44 30.23 -2.20
CA LEU A 48 -5.06 31.55 -2.11
C LEU A 48 -4.16 32.54 -1.35
N SER A 49 -3.14 32.03 -0.66
CA SER A 49 -2.14 32.78 0.07
C SER A 49 -0.80 32.05 0.09
N GLY A 50 0.28 32.74 0.48
CA GLY A 50 1.58 32.10 0.71
C GLY A 50 1.57 31.09 1.86
N THR A 51 0.68 31.28 2.85
CA THR A 51 0.49 30.29 3.94
C THR A 51 -0.09 28.99 3.40
N ASP A 52 -1.06 29.05 2.47
CA ASP A 52 -1.64 27.85 1.87
C ASP A 52 -0.58 27.05 1.10
N GLU A 53 0.28 27.75 0.35
CA GLU A 53 1.39 27.11 -0.35
C GLU A 53 2.33 26.38 0.61
N MET A 54 2.71 27.03 1.72
CA MET A 54 3.55 26.41 2.75
C MET A 54 2.89 25.18 3.40
N VAL A 55 1.58 25.23 3.65
CA VAL A 55 0.81 24.10 4.20
C VAL A 55 0.84 22.92 3.24
N HIS A 56 0.52 23.14 1.96
CA HIS A 56 0.47 22.07 0.96
C HIS A 56 1.85 21.46 0.72
N GLN A 57 2.90 22.30 0.67
CA GLN A 57 4.29 21.84 0.58
C GLN A 57 4.65 20.95 1.78
N ARG A 58 4.35 21.40 3.01
CA ARG A 58 4.69 20.63 4.21
C ARG A 58 4.00 19.27 4.24
N ILE A 59 2.71 19.22 3.93
CA ILE A 59 1.95 17.95 3.87
C ILE A 59 2.52 17.06 2.77
N SER A 60 2.74 17.62 1.58
CA SER A 60 3.28 16.90 0.42
C SER A 60 4.63 16.25 0.70
N GLU A 61 5.51 16.95 1.40
CA GLU A 61 6.83 16.45 1.82
C GLU A 61 6.74 15.29 2.81
N ASP A 62 5.94 15.40 3.86
CA ASP A 62 5.83 14.37 4.88
C ASP A 62 5.06 13.14 4.39
N VAL A 63 4.11 13.33 3.48
CA VAL A 63 3.43 12.24 2.77
C VAL A 63 4.42 11.48 1.88
N ARG A 64 5.37 12.17 1.23
CA ARG A 64 6.43 11.53 0.43
C ARG A 64 7.32 10.64 1.30
N LYS A 65 7.78 11.14 2.44
CA LYS A 65 8.60 10.37 3.40
C LYS A 65 7.84 9.16 3.95
N SER A 66 6.58 9.36 4.31
CA SER A 66 5.72 8.28 4.79
C SER A 66 5.50 7.21 3.73
N HIS A 67 5.34 7.60 2.46
CA HIS A 67 5.17 6.66 1.35
C HIS A 67 6.41 5.79 1.17
N GLU A 68 7.62 6.37 1.25
CA GLU A 68 8.88 5.61 1.17
C GLU A 68 8.99 4.57 2.29
N VAL A 69 8.63 4.93 3.53
CA VAL A 69 8.62 4.00 4.67
C VAL A 69 7.63 2.86 4.46
N MET A 70 6.40 3.18 4.02
CA MET A 70 5.38 2.16 3.79
C MET A 70 5.70 1.28 2.58
N GLU A 71 6.39 1.81 1.57
CA GLU A 71 6.84 1.06 0.41
C GLU A 71 7.90 0.02 0.80
N ALA A 72 8.86 0.38 1.65
CA ALA A 72 9.82 -0.56 2.22
C ALA A 72 9.13 -1.62 3.11
N CYS A 73 8.15 -1.18 3.92
CA CYS A 73 7.35 -2.08 4.74
C CYS A 73 6.59 -3.12 3.89
N LEU A 74 5.97 -2.70 2.79
CA LEU A 74 5.26 -3.62 1.89
C LEU A 74 6.21 -4.68 1.31
N GLY A 75 7.36 -4.25 0.81
CA GLY A 75 8.35 -5.17 0.26
C GLY A 75 8.81 -6.22 1.27
N GLU A 76 9.03 -5.82 2.51
CA GLU A 76 9.41 -6.74 3.57
C GLU A 76 8.27 -7.69 3.99
N VAL A 77 7.02 -7.20 4.09
CA VAL A 77 5.85 -8.04 4.38
C VAL A 77 5.67 -9.11 3.30
N LEU A 78 5.73 -8.72 2.03
CA LEU A 78 5.63 -9.65 0.91
C LEU A 78 6.74 -10.71 0.96
N ARG A 79 7.97 -10.31 1.30
CA ARG A 79 9.11 -11.22 1.45
C ARG A 79 8.95 -12.19 2.63
N LEU A 80 8.48 -11.71 3.77
CA LEU A 80 8.22 -12.52 4.97
C LEU A 80 7.14 -13.56 4.73
N GLU A 81 6.10 -13.18 3.99
CA GLU A 81 4.99 -14.07 3.61
C GLU A 81 5.33 -14.99 2.43
N GLY A 82 6.50 -14.81 1.79
CA GLY A 82 6.98 -15.66 0.70
C GLY A 82 6.29 -15.41 -0.65
N TRP A 83 5.82 -14.19 -0.90
CA TRP A 83 5.26 -13.81 -2.19
C TRP A 83 6.31 -13.86 -3.30
N ASP A 84 5.86 -14.20 -4.50
CA ASP A 84 6.67 -14.03 -5.71
C ASP A 84 6.81 -12.54 -5.99
N MET A 85 8.04 -12.02 -5.92
CA MET A 85 8.32 -10.59 -6.07
C MET A 85 8.33 -10.11 -7.52
N GLU A 86 8.42 -11.01 -8.50
CA GLU A 86 8.32 -10.65 -9.92
C GLU A 86 6.86 -10.56 -10.35
N THR A 87 6.03 -11.52 -9.93
CA THR A 87 4.61 -11.59 -10.33
C THR A 87 3.65 -11.00 -9.30
N LEU A 88 4.15 -10.66 -8.11
CA LEU A 88 3.38 -10.24 -6.94
C LEU A 88 2.24 -11.21 -6.63
N THR A 89 2.56 -12.50 -6.62
CA THR A 89 1.59 -13.57 -6.43
C THR A 89 1.75 -14.17 -5.03
N MET A 90 0.63 -14.29 -4.32
CA MET A 90 0.58 -14.93 -3.01
C MET A 90 0.92 -16.43 -3.12
N PRO A 91 1.71 -17.00 -2.21
CA PRO A 91 2.15 -18.38 -2.34
C PRO A 91 1.04 -19.36 -1.93
N GLU A 92 1.01 -20.55 -2.56
CA GLU A 92 -0.07 -21.53 -2.40
C GLU A 92 -0.19 -22.10 -0.98
N ASN A 93 0.91 -22.21 -0.24
CA ASN A 93 0.89 -22.63 1.16
C ASN A 93 0.13 -21.63 2.04
N LEU A 94 0.32 -20.33 1.82
CA LEU A 94 -0.39 -19.28 2.58
C LEU A 94 -1.88 -19.28 2.22
N LYS A 95 -2.22 -19.42 0.93
CA LYS A 95 -3.62 -19.58 0.48
C LYS A 95 -4.31 -20.77 1.15
N LYS A 96 -3.59 -21.89 1.28
CA LYS A 96 -4.10 -23.10 1.94
C LYS A 96 -4.33 -22.87 3.43
N GLN A 97 -3.35 -22.31 4.14
CA GLN A 97 -3.45 -22.00 5.57
C GLN A 97 -4.66 -21.11 5.86
N MET A 98 -4.82 -20.01 5.12
CA MET A 98 -5.95 -19.10 5.34
C MET A 98 -7.31 -19.75 5.03
N ARG A 99 -7.38 -20.67 4.05
CA ARG A 99 -8.62 -21.42 3.78
C ARG A 99 -8.98 -22.38 4.91
N GLU A 100 -7.98 -23.03 5.50
CA GLU A 100 -8.15 -23.94 6.64
C GLU A 100 -8.59 -23.15 7.89
N GLU A 101 -7.93 -22.04 8.21
CA GLU A 101 -8.30 -21.15 9.34
C GLU A 101 -9.73 -20.61 9.21
N ASN A 102 -10.17 -20.26 8.00
CA ASN A 102 -11.53 -19.79 7.75
C ASN A 102 -12.60 -20.89 7.80
N ALA A 103 -12.21 -22.17 7.64
CA ALA A 103 -13.12 -23.31 7.72
C ALA A 103 -13.29 -23.84 9.14
N GLU A 104 -12.35 -23.56 10.04
CA GLU A 104 -12.39 -23.97 11.46
C GLU A 104 -13.10 -22.94 12.36
N GLY A 105 -13.45 -21.76 11.81
CA GLY A 105 -14.12 -20.66 12.52
C GLY A 105 -15.65 -20.57 12.35
N ASP A 106 -16.28 -21.55 11.69
CA ASP A 106 -17.74 -21.67 11.43
C ASP A 106 -18.31 -22.93 12.13
#